data_AF-A0A0L0UXA4-F1
#
_entry.id   AF-A0A0L0UXA4-F1
#
_cell.length_a   1.000
_cell.length_b   1.000
_cell.length_c   1.000
_cell.angle_alpha   90.00
_cell.angle_beta   90.00
_cell.angle_gamma   90.00
#
_symmetry.space_group_name_H-M   'P 1'
#
loop_
_entity.id
_entity.type
_entity.pdbx_description
1 polymer ?
#
loop_
_entity_poly.entity_id
_entity_poly.type
_entity_poly.pdbx_seq_one_letter_code
_entity_poly.pdbx_strand_id
1 'polypeptide(L)'
;MPDPGEDPSGTQSRTGLATNATSKECDPNGFDDQINSGLILAVILGSVFGTRYNKNKLVDGSEDHTLAGSGGASTGKGGKLWGVGGDTIKTEDGHSFLYNNTFGGTWVLISFNDTARAQGDQPLLEETWDYLNNQMLGVNLGGWLVLELFIMPSLSEPYTNSAHPVVDEWTLCETLGTKAASTIENHYKTFIIKQDFGDIASAGLNWVRLPRLTLPVAWWMIETWGNELFVTGVSFKYFLKAITWACEYGLRINLDLHACPGSQNSWNHLGKLGKISFLRGTMGITNAQRTLNYDRTVTQFISQSQCKHVILMFPVLNEAQTGIIGVGAMRSGYYQVYQMLQNIGGTGTGNGPFMAIHKGFIGSNSRNGSLQGSDRFALDTHTHFCFSNQNTDTVAMNSLKPCQQSASSANSTSAGFGLSISGKFL
;
A
#
# COMPACT_ATOMS: atom_id res chain seq x y z
N MET A 1 15.26 57.10 -12.08
CA MET A 1 15.37 58.05 -13.21
C MET A 1 16.79 58.61 -13.24
N PRO A 2 17.33 58.97 -14.42
CA PRO A 2 16.74 58.81 -15.74
C PRO A 2 17.23 57.56 -16.49
N ASP A 3 16.59 57.31 -17.63
CA ASP A 3 16.94 56.36 -18.70
C ASP A 3 17.73 57.10 -19.82
N PRO A 4 18.33 56.39 -20.81
CA PRO A 4 18.03 56.77 -22.20
C PRO A 4 18.05 55.62 -23.24
N GLY A 5 16.88 55.31 -23.81
CA GLY A 5 16.55 55.64 -25.21
C GLY A 5 16.97 54.70 -26.36
N GLU A 6 15.97 54.25 -27.13
CA GLU A 6 16.03 53.65 -28.49
C GLU A 6 16.32 54.74 -29.57
N ASP A 7 16.56 54.54 -30.87
CA ASP A 7 16.58 53.41 -31.84
C ASP A 7 17.64 53.82 -32.97
N PRO A 8 17.57 53.61 -34.31
CA PRO A 8 16.79 52.70 -35.17
C PRO A 8 17.53 51.93 -36.31
N SER A 9 17.04 50.69 -36.55
CA SER A 9 16.95 50.00 -37.85
C SER A 9 18.23 49.59 -38.64
N GLY A 10 18.22 48.37 -39.22
CA GLY A 10 19.32 47.86 -40.05
C GLY A 10 19.10 46.47 -40.68
N THR A 11 18.14 46.33 -41.58
CA THR A 11 17.68 45.02 -42.14
C THR A 11 18.44 44.51 -43.38
N GLN A 12 18.90 43.25 -43.34
CA GLN A 12 18.84 42.26 -44.45
C GLN A 12 18.64 40.85 -43.83
N SER A 13 17.67 39.99 -44.20
CA SER A 13 17.32 39.38 -45.51
C SER A 13 18.34 38.33 -45.96
N ARG A 14 18.05 37.05 -46.30
CA ARG A 14 16.86 36.13 -46.35
C ARG A 14 17.47 34.69 -46.24
N THR A 15 16.80 33.56 -45.95
CA THR A 15 15.53 32.93 -46.39
C THR A 15 15.03 31.97 -45.29
N GLY A 16 13.82 31.37 -45.31
CA GLY A 16 12.69 31.55 -46.22
C GLY A 16 12.04 30.22 -46.64
N LEU A 17 11.14 29.67 -45.80
CA LEU A 17 10.16 28.65 -46.18
C LEU A 17 9.03 28.63 -45.13
N ALA A 18 7.78 28.65 -45.58
CA ALA A 18 6.59 28.59 -44.71
C ALA A 18 5.80 27.32 -44.99
N THR A 19 5.31 26.66 -43.95
CA THR A 19 4.34 25.56 -44.02
C THR A 19 3.26 25.75 -42.96
N ASN A 20 2.04 25.36 -43.28
CA ASN A 20 0.87 25.59 -42.42
C ASN A 20 0.94 24.72 -41.16
N ALA A 21 1.03 25.36 -39.99
CA ALA A 21 0.66 24.74 -38.73
C ALA A 21 -0.87 24.76 -38.59
N THR A 22 -1.56 23.86 -39.30
CA THR A 22 -2.98 23.61 -39.02
C THR A 22 -3.13 23.02 -37.62
N SER A 23 -4.15 23.48 -36.90
CA SER A 23 -4.49 22.98 -35.57
C SER A 23 -4.92 21.51 -35.66
N LYS A 24 -4.00 20.58 -35.36
CA LYS A 24 -4.39 19.24 -34.92
C LYS A 24 -4.82 19.32 -33.47
N GLU A 25 -6.07 18.97 -33.22
CA GLU A 25 -6.63 18.83 -31.88
C GLU A 25 -5.86 17.73 -31.12
N CYS A 26 -5.78 17.87 -29.79
CA CYS A 26 -5.23 16.84 -28.93
C CYS A 26 -6.23 15.69 -28.80
N ASP A 27 -6.18 14.72 -29.72
CA ASP A 27 -6.90 13.46 -29.59
C ASP A 27 -6.46 12.71 -28.31
N PRO A 28 -7.35 12.51 -27.33
CA PRO A 28 -7.00 11.84 -26.08
C PRO A 28 -6.69 10.34 -26.23
N ASN A 29 -7.01 9.73 -27.37
CA ASN A 29 -7.08 8.27 -27.54
C ASN A 29 -5.92 7.67 -28.35
N GLY A 30 -4.97 8.49 -28.82
CA GLY A 30 -3.95 8.09 -29.79
C GLY A 30 -2.80 7.19 -29.30
N PHE A 31 -2.92 6.49 -28.16
CA PHE A 31 -1.80 5.79 -27.50
C PHE A 31 -2.15 4.46 -26.78
N ASP A 32 -3.21 3.76 -27.17
CA ASP A 32 -3.64 2.50 -26.49
C ASP A 32 -2.73 1.26 -26.72
N ASP A 33 -1.76 1.32 -27.66
CA ASP A 33 -1.12 0.13 -28.24
C ASP A 33 0.18 -0.39 -27.55
N GLN A 34 0.54 0.11 -26.35
CA GLN A 34 1.79 -0.29 -25.66
C GLN A 34 1.72 -0.55 -24.13
N ILE A 35 0.59 -1.04 -23.60
CA ILE A 35 0.54 -1.54 -22.19
C ILE A 35 0.10 -3.01 -22.13
N ASN A 36 1.06 -3.91 -22.35
CA ASN A 36 0.84 -5.37 -22.27
C ASN A 36 0.73 -5.90 -20.82
N SER A 37 0.69 -5.01 -19.82
CA SER A 37 0.64 -5.36 -18.38
C SER A 37 -0.63 -6.10 -17.98
N GLY A 38 -1.76 -5.89 -18.67
CA GLY A 38 -2.99 -6.66 -18.45
C GLY A 38 -2.82 -8.14 -18.78
N LEU A 39 -2.05 -8.47 -19.83
CA LEU A 39 -1.72 -9.84 -20.20
C LEU A 39 -0.81 -10.51 -19.16
N ILE A 40 0.19 -9.76 -18.65
CA ILE A 40 1.09 -10.21 -17.60
C ILE A 40 0.30 -10.52 -16.31
N LEU A 41 -0.63 -9.64 -15.91
CA LEU A 41 -1.49 -9.89 -14.76
C LEU A 41 -2.34 -11.15 -14.97
N ALA A 42 -3.01 -11.29 -16.13
CA ALA A 42 -3.81 -12.47 -16.44
C ALA A 42 -3.01 -13.79 -16.43
N VAL A 43 -1.77 -13.79 -16.91
CA VAL A 43 -0.88 -14.97 -16.90
C VAL A 43 -0.39 -15.31 -15.49
N ILE A 44 -0.08 -14.31 -14.66
CA ILE A 44 0.33 -14.53 -13.26
C ILE A 44 -0.86 -15.04 -12.43
N LEU A 45 -2.05 -14.44 -12.58
CA LEU A 45 -3.29 -14.92 -11.96
C LEU A 45 -3.58 -16.36 -12.41
N GLY A 46 -3.53 -16.63 -13.72
CA GLY A 46 -3.78 -17.97 -14.29
C GLY A 46 -2.82 -19.05 -13.81
N SER A 47 -1.54 -18.74 -13.60
CA SER A 47 -0.55 -19.70 -13.10
C SER A 47 -0.63 -19.93 -11.58
N VAL A 48 -0.89 -18.88 -10.79
CA VAL A 48 -1.06 -18.98 -9.33
C VAL A 48 -2.38 -19.66 -8.93
N PHE A 49 -3.48 -19.41 -9.64
CA PHE A 49 -4.78 -20.01 -9.33
C PHE A 49 -5.06 -21.32 -10.07
N GLY A 50 -4.61 -21.46 -11.33
CA GLY A 50 -4.78 -22.69 -12.11
C GLY A 50 -4.08 -23.91 -11.49
N THR A 51 -2.99 -23.70 -10.75
CA THR A 51 -2.29 -24.76 -10.00
C THR A 51 -3.05 -25.24 -8.75
N ARG A 52 -4.08 -24.52 -8.28
CA ARG A 52 -4.96 -24.98 -7.17
C ARG A 52 -6.24 -25.66 -7.66
N TYR A 53 -6.81 -25.22 -8.79
CA TYR A 53 -8.07 -25.79 -9.31
C TYR A 53 -7.97 -27.28 -9.65
N ASN A 54 -6.77 -27.74 -10.07
CA ASN A 54 -6.56 -29.06 -10.66
C ASN A 54 -6.36 -30.21 -9.65
N LYS A 55 -6.90 -30.11 -8.42
CA LYS A 55 -6.71 -31.14 -7.37
C LYS A 55 -7.96 -31.68 -6.67
N ASN A 56 -9.11 -31.00 -6.73
CA ASN A 56 -10.37 -31.48 -6.16
C ASN A 56 -11.39 -31.75 -7.27
N LYS A 57 -11.40 -32.97 -7.80
CA LYS A 57 -12.46 -33.42 -8.71
C LYS A 57 -13.69 -33.81 -7.88
N LEU A 58 -14.84 -33.25 -8.22
CA LEU A 58 -16.10 -33.43 -7.50
C LEU A 58 -16.52 -34.90 -7.42
N VAL A 59 -17.16 -35.26 -6.30
CA VAL A 59 -18.13 -36.36 -6.22
C VAL A 59 -19.47 -35.72 -5.87
N ASP A 60 -20.50 -36.07 -6.61
CA ASP A 60 -21.85 -35.51 -6.54
C ASP A 60 -22.73 -36.30 -5.54
N GLY A 61 -23.79 -35.68 -5.02
CA GLY A 61 -24.68 -36.31 -4.04
C GLY A 61 -25.54 -35.32 -3.24
N SER A 62 -26.82 -35.25 -3.57
CA SER A 62 -27.87 -34.54 -2.81
C SER A 62 -28.64 -35.52 -1.93
N GLU A 63 -28.97 -35.14 -0.67
CA GLU A 63 -30.34 -35.09 -0.11
C GLU A 63 -30.40 -34.92 1.43
N ASP A 64 -31.26 -33.98 1.85
CA ASP A 64 -32.08 -33.82 3.07
C ASP A 64 -31.57 -34.06 4.52
N HIS A 65 -32.33 -33.52 5.48
CA HIS A 65 -32.10 -33.51 6.94
C HIS A 65 -32.75 -34.70 7.67
N THR A 66 -32.10 -35.21 8.73
CA THR A 66 -32.74 -35.47 10.05
C THR A 66 -31.70 -35.71 11.18
N LEU A 67 -32.16 -35.97 12.41
CA LEU A 67 -31.38 -35.83 13.66
C LEU A 67 -31.02 -37.15 14.37
N ALA A 68 -29.96 -37.05 15.19
CA ALA A 68 -29.57 -37.89 16.35
C ALA A 68 -28.92 -39.27 16.10
N GLY A 69 -27.93 -39.63 16.95
CA GLY A 69 -27.42 -41.01 17.05
C GLY A 69 -25.91 -41.18 17.33
N SER A 70 -25.52 -41.14 18.61
CA SER A 70 -24.24 -41.59 19.21
C SER A 70 -23.25 -42.47 18.40
N GLY A 71 -22.06 -41.92 18.09
CA GLY A 71 -20.75 -42.60 18.26
C GLY A 71 -20.16 -43.43 17.11
N GLY A 72 -18.82 -43.59 17.08
CA GLY A 72 -18.15 -44.66 16.31
C GLY A 72 -17.17 -44.29 15.18
N ALA A 73 -16.15 -43.45 15.46
CA ALA A 73 -14.83 -43.43 14.80
C ALA A 73 -14.65 -43.64 13.27
N SER A 74 -14.19 -42.57 12.58
CA SER A 74 -13.41 -42.57 11.33
C SER A 74 -14.16 -42.92 10.02
N THR A 75 -13.80 -42.43 8.82
CA THR A 75 -12.58 -41.71 8.37
C THR A 75 -12.92 -40.51 7.46
N GLY A 76 -12.05 -39.50 7.42
CA GLY A 76 -12.14 -38.40 6.43
C GLY A 76 -11.09 -37.31 6.68
N LYS A 77 -10.08 -37.18 5.81
CA LYS A 77 -9.01 -36.16 5.93
C LYS A 77 -9.43 -34.80 5.34
N GLY A 78 -10.63 -34.33 5.67
CA GLY A 78 -11.00 -32.93 5.49
C GLY A 78 -10.40 -32.10 6.63
N GLY A 79 -9.54 -31.13 6.31
CA GLY A 79 -9.18 -30.10 7.29
C GLY A 79 -10.38 -29.19 7.56
N LYS A 80 -10.51 -28.69 8.80
CA LYS A 80 -11.54 -27.70 9.13
C LYS A 80 -11.30 -26.45 8.27
N LEU A 81 -12.29 -26.04 7.47
CA LEU A 81 -12.14 -24.92 6.50
C LEU A 81 -12.57 -23.56 7.04
N TRP A 82 -13.18 -23.52 8.23
CA TRP A 82 -13.59 -22.30 8.92
C TRP A 82 -13.61 -22.57 10.43
N GLY A 83 -13.49 -21.54 11.27
CA GLY A 83 -13.43 -21.74 12.71
C GLY A 83 -13.35 -20.47 13.55
N VAL A 84 -12.91 -20.65 14.78
CA VAL A 84 -12.92 -19.67 15.88
C VAL A 84 -11.61 -19.75 16.69
N GLY A 85 -11.47 -18.89 17.71
CA GLY A 85 -10.42 -19.02 18.71
C GLY A 85 -10.38 -20.40 19.37
N GLY A 86 -9.18 -20.95 19.52
CA GLY A 86 -8.91 -22.29 20.07
C GLY A 86 -8.66 -23.38 19.02
N ASP A 87 -8.84 -23.09 17.72
CA ASP A 87 -8.53 -24.04 16.64
C ASP A 87 -7.03 -24.07 16.28
N THR A 88 -6.50 -25.26 15.98
CA THR A 88 -5.16 -25.42 15.39
C THR A 88 -5.24 -25.36 13.86
N ILE A 89 -4.74 -24.26 13.28
CA ILE A 89 -4.72 -24.01 11.84
C ILE A 89 -3.47 -24.66 11.21
N LYS A 90 -3.62 -25.27 10.03
CA LYS A 90 -2.51 -25.77 9.22
C LYS A 90 -2.19 -24.79 8.08
N THR A 91 -0.92 -24.44 7.97
CA THR A 91 -0.38 -23.58 6.91
C THR A 91 -0.06 -24.39 5.65
N GLU A 92 0.10 -23.68 4.52
CA GLU A 92 0.46 -24.27 3.22
C GLU A 92 1.85 -24.91 3.24
N ASP A 93 2.78 -24.32 3.99
CA ASP A 93 4.15 -24.81 4.22
C ASP A 93 4.20 -25.97 5.25
N GLY A 94 3.06 -26.50 5.69
CA GLY A 94 2.94 -27.69 6.57
C GLY A 94 3.05 -27.43 8.07
N HIS A 95 3.54 -26.24 8.48
CA HIS A 95 3.53 -25.79 9.87
C HIS A 95 2.08 -25.70 10.40
N SER A 96 1.89 -25.95 11.70
CA SER A 96 0.60 -25.85 12.37
C SER A 96 0.72 -24.95 13.60
N PHE A 97 -0.23 -24.04 13.82
CA PHE A 97 -0.23 -23.10 14.95
C PHE A 97 -1.63 -22.97 15.57
N LEU A 98 -1.71 -22.50 16.82
CA LEU A 98 -2.96 -22.30 17.53
C LEU A 98 -3.48 -20.88 17.29
N TYR A 99 -4.67 -20.74 16.71
CA TYR A 99 -5.33 -19.44 16.57
C TYR A 99 -6.04 -19.09 17.88
N ASN A 100 -5.41 -18.27 18.73
CA ASN A 100 -5.87 -18.01 20.10
C ASN A 100 -6.66 -16.71 20.27
N ASN A 101 -7.63 -16.44 19.39
CA ASN A 101 -8.47 -15.24 19.47
C ASN A 101 -9.52 -15.38 20.59
N THR A 102 -9.30 -14.69 21.70
CA THR A 102 -10.22 -14.62 22.85
C THR A 102 -11.34 -13.59 22.71
N PHE A 103 -11.26 -12.71 21.70
CA PHE A 103 -12.23 -11.64 21.42
C PHE A 103 -13.36 -12.09 20.45
N GLY A 104 -13.40 -13.37 20.07
CA GLY A 104 -14.52 -13.95 19.32
C GLY A 104 -14.46 -13.80 17.80
N GLY A 105 -13.29 -13.51 17.24
CA GLY A 105 -13.04 -13.54 15.79
C GLY A 105 -13.27 -14.91 15.15
N THR A 106 -13.50 -14.91 13.84
CA THR A 106 -13.64 -16.12 13.01
C THR A 106 -12.57 -16.14 11.92
N TRP A 107 -12.19 -17.35 11.51
CA TRP A 107 -11.28 -17.56 10.38
C TRP A 107 -11.91 -18.45 9.33
N VAL A 108 -11.54 -18.26 8.05
CA VAL A 108 -12.10 -18.97 6.90
C VAL A 108 -10.98 -19.24 5.88
N LEU A 109 -10.59 -20.50 5.70
CA LEU A 109 -9.56 -20.96 4.74
C LEU A 109 -10.10 -21.11 3.29
N ILE A 110 -11.33 -20.68 3.04
CA ILE A 110 -11.95 -20.69 1.71
C ILE A 110 -11.55 -19.40 1.00
N SER A 111 -10.73 -19.50 -0.05
CA SER A 111 -10.29 -18.32 -0.81
C SER A 111 -11.48 -17.55 -1.39
N PHE A 112 -11.45 -16.22 -1.26
CA PHE A 112 -12.51 -15.30 -1.69
C PHE A 112 -13.86 -15.49 -0.97
N ASN A 113 -13.82 -15.92 0.30
CA ASN A 113 -14.97 -15.94 1.19
C ASN A 113 -14.81 -14.86 2.29
N ASP A 114 -15.62 -13.80 2.20
CA ASP A 114 -15.53 -12.60 3.03
C ASP A 114 -16.39 -12.70 4.33
N THR A 115 -16.76 -13.91 4.76
CA THR A 115 -17.49 -14.19 6.02
C THR A 115 -16.59 -14.33 7.26
N ALA A 116 -15.30 -14.08 7.13
CA ALA A 116 -14.40 -13.96 8.27
C ALA A 116 -14.56 -12.58 8.96
N ARG A 117 -14.38 -12.53 10.28
CA ARG A 117 -14.30 -11.28 11.06
C ARG A 117 -13.10 -11.31 11.99
N ALA A 118 -12.36 -10.21 12.06
CA ALA A 118 -11.22 -10.10 12.97
C ALA A 118 -11.61 -10.35 14.43
N GLN A 119 -12.71 -9.75 14.90
CA GLN A 119 -13.18 -9.80 16.30
C GLN A 119 -14.70 -10.00 16.39
N GLY A 120 -15.22 -10.36 17.56
CA GLY A 120 -16.65 -10.65 17.77
C GLY A 120 -17.59 -9.45 17.72
N ASP A 121 -17.06 -8.25 17.96
CA ASP A 121 -17.72 -6.95 17.97
C ASP A 121 -17.59 -6.18 16.63
N GLN A 122 -16.88 -6.76 15.66
CA GLN A 122 -16.50 -6.11 14.40
C GLN A 122 -17.26 -6.72 13.21
N PRO A 123 -17.60 -5.92 12.17
CA PRO A 123 -18.35 -6.39 11.00
C PRO A 123 -17.55 -7.42 10.18
N LEU A 124 -18.28 -8.34 9.53
CA LEU A 124 -17.76 -9.28 8.53
C LEU A 124 -17.08 -8.52 7.39
N LEU A 125 -16.12 -9.13 6.68
CA LEU A 125 -15.45 -8.42 5.57
C LEU A 125 -16.43 -7.94 4.50
N GLU A 126 -17.44 -8.75 4.14
CA GLU A 126 -18.49 -8.38 3.18
C GLU A 126 -19.37 -7.20 3.62
N GLU A 127 -19.46 -6.93 4.93
CA GLU A 127 -20.21 -5.80 5.48
C GLU A 127 -19.44 -4.47 5.35
N THR A 128 -20.19 -3.38 5.14
CA THR A 128 -19.61 -2.04 4.99
C THR A 128 -18.99 -1.53 6.29
N TRP A 129 -17.73 -1.13 6.24
CA TRP A 129 -17.05 -0.54 7.39
C TRP A 129 -17.59 0.85 7.72
N ASP A 130 -18.25 0.99 8.88
CA ASP A 130 -18.63 2.27 9.44
C ASP A 130 -17.44 2.95 10.15
N TYR A 131 -16.91 4.01 9.54
CA TYR A 131 -15.79 4.81 10.06
C TYR A 131 -16.17 5.78 11.20
N LEU A 132 -17.47 5.94 11.51
CA LEU A 132 -17.94 6.76 12.63
C LEU A 132 -18.05 5.95 13.92
N ASN A 133 -18.46 4.68 13.82
CA ASN A 133 -18.71 3.82 14.98
C ASN A 133 -17.59 2.77 15.23
N ASN A 134 -16.90 2.26 14.19
CA ASN A 134 -15.86 1.24 14.35
C ASN A 134 -14.45 1.84 14.44
N GLN A 135 -13.73 1.55 15.52
CA GLN A 135 -12.36 2.01 15.70
C GLN A 135 -11.36 1.18 14.87
N MET A 136 -10.53 1.86 14.08
CA MET A 136 -9.40 1.24 13.38
C MET A 136 -8.24 0.98 14.35
N LEU A 137 -7.96 -0.29 14.64
CA LEU A 137 -6.86 -0.78 15.46
C LEU A 137 -5.95 -1.67 14.59
N GLY A 138 -4.74 -1.19 14.27
CA GLY A 138 -3.89 -1.91 13.33
C GLY A 138 -2.39 -1.62 13.43
N VAL A 139 -1.62 -2.50 12.79
CA VAL A 139 -0.15 -2.48 12.78
C VAL A 139 0.40 -2.23 11.37
N ASN A 140 1.62 -1.70 11.29
CA ASN A 140 2.37 -1.61 10.04
C ASN A 140 3.24 -2.84 9.85
N LEU A 141 3.18 -3.46 8.67
CA LEU A 141 4.17 -4.48 8.27
C LEU A 141 5.39 -3.82 7.60
N GLY A 142 6.00 -2.87 8.32
CA GLY A 142 7.25 -2.20 7.95
C GLY A 142 8.41 -3.19 7.86
N GLY A 143 9.38 -2.92 6.99
CA GLY A 143 10.50 -3.83 6.74
C GLY A 143 10.16 -5.11 5.97
N TRP A 144 8.88 -5.44 5.72
CA TRP A 144 8.52 -6.66 4.99
C TRP A 144 8.67 -6.54 3.47
N LEU A 145 7.80 -5.76 2.81
CA LEU A 145 7.79 -5.60 1.35
C LEU A 145 8.48 -4.30 0.86
N VAL A 146 9.03 -3.53 1.80
CA VAL A 146 9.89 -2.35 1.59
C VAL A 146 10.98 -2.42 2.65
N LEU A 147 12.25 -2.39 2.24
CA LEU A 147 13.34 -2.74 3.14
C LEU A 147 13.85 -1.55 3.97
N GLU A 148 13.19 -1.30 5.11
CA GLU A 148 13.63 -0.39 6.19
C GLU A 148 14.75 -1.02 7.04
N LEU A 149 16.03 -0.80 6.70
CA LEU A 149 17.19 -1.50 7.31
C LEU A 149 17.27 -1.49 8.85
N PHE A 150 16.70 -0.49 9.53
CA PHE A 150 16.68 -0.44 11.00
C PHE A 150 15.71 -1.44 11.63
N ILE A 151 14.77 -2.00 10.85
CA ILE A 151 13.78 -2.99 11.30
C ILE A 151 14.36 -4.41 11.18
N MET A 152 15.11 -4.71 10.11
CA MET A 152 15.82 -5.97 9.92
C MET A 152 17.34 -5.75 9.76
N PRO A 153 18.04 -5.32 10.83
CA PRO A 153 19.46 -4.95 10.76
C PRO A 153 20.35 -6.10 10.29
N SER A 154 19.93 -7.35 10.46
CA SER A 154 20.60 -8.57 9.99
C SER A 154 20.86 -8.62 8.47
N LEU A 155 20.13 -7.85 7.65
CA LEU A 155 20.43 -7.71 6.21
C LEU A 155 21.56 -6.70 5.92
N SER A 156 21.82 -5.76 6.83
CA SER A 156 22.82 -4.69 6.69
C SER A 156 24.08 -4.89 7.54
N GLU A 157 23.97 -5.52 8.71
CA GLU A 157 25.07 -5.81 9.65
C GLU A 157 26.30 -6.47 9.01
N PRO A 158 26.17 -7.48 8.11
CA PRO A 158 27.32 -8.07 7.42
C PRO A 158 28.11 -7.09 6.54
N TYR A 159 27.50 -5.96 6.17
CA TYR A 159 28.05 -4.97 5.24
C TYR A 159 28.43 -3.65 5.91
N THR A 160 28.08 -3.44 7.19
CA THR A 160 28.34 -2.18 7.93
C THR A 160 29.81 -1.79 7.98
N ASN A 161 30.72 -2.77 8.03
CA ASN A 161 32.17 -2.55 8.05
C ASN A 161 32.84 -2.71 6.67
N SER A 162 32.07 -2.73 5.57
CA SER A 162 32.60 -2.84 4.22
C SER A 162 32.98 -1.48 3.63
N ALA A 163 33.71 -1.47 2.50
CA ALA A 163 34.06 -0.24 1.79
C ALA A 163 32.85 0.51 1.19
N HIS A 164 31.71 -0.18 1.04
CA HIS A 164 30.46 0.36 0.52
C HIS A 164 29.32 -0.08 1.46
N PRO A 165 29.14 0.57 2.63
CA PRO A 165 28.15 0.17 3.60
C PRO A 165 26.74 0.32 3.01
N VAL A 166 25.91 -0.71 3.25
CA VAL A 166 24.51 -0.74 2.82
C VAL A 166 23.68 0.24 3.67
N VAL A 167 23.03 1.20 3.01
CA VAL A 167 22.27 2.30 3.64
C VAL A 167 20.79 2.35 3.21
N ASP A 168 20.45 1.65 2.14
CA ASP A 168 19.09 1.53 1.57
C ASP A 168 18.94 0.23 0.76
N GLU A 169 17.73 -0.03 0.25
CA GLU A 169 17.43 -1.22 -0.56
C GLU A 169 18.22 -1.24 -1.88
N TRP A 170 18.48 -0.08 -2.49
CA TRP A 170 19.31 0.04 -3.69
C TRP A 170 20.74 -0.47 -3.44
N THR A 171 21.40 0.03 -2.40
CA THR A 171 22.78 -0.36 -2.04
C THR A 171 22.85 -1.81 -1.55
N LEU A 172 21.78 -2.34 -0.95
CA LEU A 172 21.66 -3.78 -0.66
C LEU A 172 21.61 -4.61 -1.95
N CYS A 173 20.79 -4.23 -2.94
CA CYS A 173 20.72 -4.91 -4.23
C CYS A 173 22.06 -4.85 -4.99
N GLU A 174 22.70 -3.68 -5.01
CA GLU A 174 24.01 -3.44 -5.62
C GLU A 174 25.12 -4.30 -4.97
N THR A 175 25.11 -4.44 -3.64
CA THR A 175 26.09 -5.25 -2.89
C THR A 175 25.84 -6.75 -3.01
N LEU A 176 24.59 -7.19 -3.08
CA LEU A 176 24.22 -8.61 -3.24
C LEU A 176 24.36 -9.09 -4.70
N GLY A 177 24.20 -8.21 -5.68
CA GLY A 177 24.25 -8.53 -7.11
C GLY A 177 23.32 -9.69 -7.47
N THR A 178 23.86 -10.76 -8.05
CA THR A 178 23.09 -11.96 -8.44
C THR A 178 22.43 -12.70 -7.28
N LYS A 179 22.81 -12.43 -6.02
CA LYS A 179 22.17 -13.00 -4.83
C LYS A 179 20.97 -12.18 -4.33
N ALA A 180 20.76 -10.96 -4.82
CA ALA A 180 19.72 -10.07 -4.32
C ALA A 180 18.34 -10.74 -4.33
N ALA A 181 17.97 -11.40 -5.44
CA ALA A 181 16.69 -12.07 -5.58
C ALA A 181 16.46 -13.19 -4.56
N SER A 182 17.44 -14.04 -4.30
CA SER A 182 17.28 -15.17 -3.38
C SER A 182 17.35 -14.76 -1.91
N THR A 183 18.18 -13.76 -1.56
CA THR A 183 18.19 -13.18 -0.21
C THR A 183 16.87 -12.48 0.10
N ILE A 184 16.35 -11.68 -0.83
CA ILE A 184 15.11 -10.91 -0.65
C ILE A 184 13.87 -11.82 -0.67
N GLU A 185 13.80 -12.84 -1.56
CA GLU A 185 12.71 -13.83 -1.50
C GLU A 185 12.72 -14.63 -0.19
N ASN A 186 13.90 -14.97 0.33
CA ASN A 186 14.00 -15.64 1.63
C ASN A 186 13.48 -14.73 2.76
N HIS A 187 13.89 -13.45 2.80
CA HIS A 187 13.37 -12.46 3.75
C HIS A 187 11.84 -12.35 3.67
N TYR A 188 11.28 -12.16 2.47
CA TYR A 188 9.83 -12.10 2.28
C TYR A 188 9.11 -13.39 2.73
N LYS A 189 9.78 -14.55 2.66
CA LYS A 189 9.24 -15.84 3.15
C LYS A 189 9.29 -16.00 4.67
N THR A 190 10.31 -15.47 5.34
CA THR A 190 10.54 -15.74 6.77
C THR A 190 10.18 -14.59 7.71
N PHE A 191 10.08 -13.36 7.21
CA PHE A 191 9.91 -12.17 8.05
C PHE A 191 8.46 -11.93 8.49
N ILE A 192 7.48 -12.22 7.61
CA ILE A 192 6.06 -12.31 7.95
C ILE A 192 5.49 -13.58 7.30
N ILE A 193 4.79 -14.37 8.10
CA ILE A 193 4.13 -15.62 7.73
C ILE A 193 2.63 -15.57 8.06
N LYS A 194 1.90 -16.60 7.62
CA LYS A 194 0.46 -16.73 7.88
C LYS A 194 0.09 -16.72 9.37
N GLN A 195 1.00 -17.18 10.24
CA GLN A 195 0.78 -17.13 11.69
C GLN A 195 0.66 -15.69 12.20
N ASP A 196 1.50 -14.76 11.73
CA ASP A 196 1.48 -13.37 12.24
C ASP A 196 0.15 -12.68 12.00
N PHE A 197 -0.53 -12.97 10.89
CA PHE A 197 -1.89 -12.46 10.64
C PHE A 197 -2.92 -13.08 11.61
N GLY A 198 -2.76 -14.35 11.97
CA GLY A 198 -3.56 -15.01 13.01
C GLY A 198 -3.29 -14.44 14.41
N ASP A 199 -2.05 -14.10 14.71
CA ASP A 199 -1.63 -13.52 15.99
C ASP A 199 -2.02 -12.02 16.10
N ILE A 200 -1.98 -11.26 15.00
CA ILE A 200 -2.52 -9.89 14.87
C ILE A 200 -4.02 -9.89 15.20
N ALA A 201 -4.81 -10.78 14.57
CA ALA A 201 -6.23 -10.91 14.89
C ALA A 201 -6.42 -11.40 16.34
N SER A 202 -5.60 -12.33 16.84
CA SER A 202 -5.69 -12.80 18.24
C SER A 202 -5.34 -11.71 19.26
N ALA A 203 -4.58 -10.68 18.88
CA ALA A 203 -4.23 -9.53 19.72
C ALA A 203 -5.32 -8.44 19.78
N GLY A 204 -6.51 -8.66 19.19
CA GLY A 204 -7.61 -7.69 19.20
C GLY A 204 -7.53 -6.62 18.08
N LEU A 205 -6.62 -6.77 17.12
CA LEU A 205 -6.46 -5.84 15.99
C LEU A 205 -7.41 -6.21 14.84
N ASN A 206 -7.85 -5.21 14.08
CA ASN A 206 -8.81 -5.36 12.98
C ASN A 206 -8.28 -4.83 11.63
N TRP A 207 -7.17 -4.09 11.61
CA TRP A 207 -6.54 -3.56 10.39
C TRP A 207 -5.04 -3.89 10.27
N VAL A 208 -4.54 -3.94 9.04
CA VAL A 208 -3.11 -4.07 8.70
C VAL A 208 -2.74 -2.99 7.68
N ARG A 209 -1.73 -2.16 8.00
CA ARG A 209 -1.14 -1.19 7.06
C ARG A 209 0.02 -1.86 6.34
N LEU A 210 -0.14 -2.08 5.04
CA LEU A 210 0.88 -2.64 4.15
C LEU A 210 1.64 -1.48 3.49
N PRO A 211 2.88 -1.16 3.91
CA PRO A 211 3.71 -0.22 3.18
C PRO A 211 4.12 -0.82 1.84
N ARG A 212 3.75 -0.15 0.75
CA ARG A 212 4.09 -0.52 -0.62
C ARG A 212 4.91 0.61 -1.24
N LEU A 213 6.12 0.37 -1.74
CA LEU A 213 6.53 1.19 -2.90
C LEU A 213 5.53 0.91 -4.03
N THR A 214 5.34 1.83 -5.00
CA THR A 214 4.28 1.76 -6.05
C THR A 214 3.88 0.33 -6.42
N LEU A 215 2.73 -0.16 -5.95
CA LEU A 215 2.27 -1.50 -6.39
C LEU A 215 2.20 -1.46 -7.92
N PRO A 216 2.65 -2.52 -8.63
CA PRO A 216 2.63 -3.91 -8.18
C PRO A 216 3.60 -4.51 -7.12
N VAL A 217 4.61 -3.81 -6.58
CA VAL A 217 5.02 -3.64 -5.14
C VAL A 217 6.45 -3.08 -5.20
N ALA A 218 6.52 -1.78 -5.45
CA ALA A 218 7.56 -1.07 -6.18
C ALA A 218 7.49 -1.25 -7.70
N TRP A 219 7.88 -0.21 -8.43
CA TRP A 219 7.70 -0.12 -9.89
C TRP A 219 8.47 -1.23 -10.62
N TRP A 220 9.64 -1.59 -10.08
CA TRP A 220 10.48 -2.68 -10.55
C TRP A 220 9.79 -4.04 -10.59
N MET A 221 8.65 -4.23 -9.93
CA MET A 221 7.86 -5.46 -10.02
C MET A 221 7.27 -5.73 -11.40
N ILE A 222 6.86 -4.68 -12.11
CA ILE A 222 6.47 -4.80 -13.53
C ILE A 222 7.74 -4.66 -14.39
N GLU A 223 8.48 -3.58 -14.17
CA GLU A 223 9.51 -3.12 -15.10
C GLU A 223 10.53 -2.21 -14.40
N THR A 224 11.81 -2.53 -14.53
CA THR A 224 12.93 -1.64 -14.24
C THR A 224 13.29 -0.85 -15.50
N TRP A 225 13.47 0.46 -15.37
CA TRP A 225 13.85 1.31 -16.51
C TRP A 225 15.37 1.48 -16.60
N GLY A 226 15.98 0.93 -17.65
CA GLY A 226 17.42 1.03 -17.91
C GLY A 226 18.24 0.33 -16.84
N ASN A 227 19.00 1.09 -16.05
CA ASN A 227 19.97 0.57 -15.08
C ASN A 227 19.42 0.52 -13.64
N GLU A 228 18.10 0.40 -13.45
CA GLU A 228 17.47 0.24 -12.13
C GLU A 228 17.75 -1.18 -11.58
N LEU A 229 18.54 -1.30 -10.49
CA LEU A 229 19.12 -2.57 -9.99
C LEU A 229 18.21 -3.45 -9.11
N PHE A 230 16.92 -3.15 -9.03
CA PHE A 230 16.01 -3.79 -8.08
C PHE A 230 15.48 -5.17 -8.53
N VAL A 231 15.05 -5.99 -7.57
CA VAL A 231 14.55 -7.36 -7.81
C VAL A 231 13.11 -7.37 -8.33
N THR A 232 12.94 -7.67 -9.61
CA THR A 232 11.62 -7.74 -10.29
C THR A 232 10.81 -8.98 -9.87
N GLY A 233 9.49 -8.98 -10.08
CA GLY A 233 8.62 -10.17 -9.99
C GLY A 233 8.35 -10.81 -8.61
N VAL A 234 9.19 -10.62 -7.58
CA VAL A 234 9.10 -11.38 -6.32
C VAL A 234 8.00 -10.90 -5.35
N SER A 235 7.96 -9.63 -4.94
CA SER A 235 7.14 -9.16 -3.79
C SER A 235 5.62 -9.32 -3.98
N PHE A 236 5.11 -9.24 -5.21
CA PHE A 236 3.70 -9.38 -5.57
C PHE A 236 3.12 -10.74 -5.16
N LYS A 237 3.92 -11.81 -5.25
CA LYS A 237 3.59 -13.16 -4.75
C LYS A 237 3.28 -13.17 -3.24
N TYR A 238 3.99 -12.34 -2.48
CA TYR A 238 3.81 -12.19 -1.03
C TYR A 238 2.70 -11.19 -0.69
N PHE A 239 2.47 -10.17 -1.52
CA PHE A 239 1.30 -9.31 -1.42
C PHE A 239 -0.03 -10.04 -1.69
N LEU A 240 -0.10 -10.91 -2.71
CA LEU A 240 -1.27 -11.76 -2.94
C LEU A 240 -1.51 -12.72 -1.77
N LYS A 241 -0.44 -13.24 -1.15
CA LYS A 241 -0.52 -13.96 0.13
C LYS A 241 -1.06 -13.06 1.26
N ALA A 242 -0.57 -11.82 1.40
CA ALA A 242 -1.04 -10.87 2.41
C ALA A 242 -2.55 -10.55 2.30
N ILE A 243 -3.07 -10.35 1.07
CA ILE A 243 -4.51 -10.21 0.84
C ILE A 243 -5.24 -11.49 1.25
N THR A 244 -4.74 -12.65 0.81
CA THR A 244 -5.37 -13.94 1.13
C THR A 244 -5.43 -14.16 2.64
N TRP A 245 -4.34 -13.91 3.37
CA TRP A 245 -4.29 -14.04 4.83
C TRP A 245 -5.18 -13.00 5.52
N ALA A 246 -5.30 -11.79 4.97
CA ALA A 246 -6.25 -10.79 5.47
C ALA A 246 -7.71 -11.24 5.31
N CYS A 247 -8.09 -11.82 4.15
CA CYS A 247 -9.39 -12.49 3.98
C CYS A 247 -9.58 -13.58 5.04
N GLU A 248 -8.61 -14.47 5.19
CA GLU A 248 -8.72 -15.67 6.02
C GLU A 248 -8.92 -15.38 7.52
N TYR A 249 -8.50 -14.21 8.02
CA TYR A 249 -8.64 -13.77 9.41
C TYR A 249 -9.57 -12.57 9.61
N GLY A 250 -10.32 -12.15 8.58
CA GLY A 250 -11.26 -11.04 8.68
C GLY A 250 -10.62 -9.66 8.90
N LEU A 251 -9.35 -9.50 8.52
CA LEU A 251 -8.55 -8.28 8.69
C LEU A 251 -8.69 -7.37 7.47
N ARG A 252 -8.75 -6.05 7.68
CA ARG A 252 -8.82 -5.06 6.59
C ARG A 252 -7.47 -4.42 6.29
N ILE A 253 -7.21 -4.14 5.02
CA ILE A 253 -5.92 -3.64 4.53
C ILE A 253 -5.99 -2.13 4.26
N ASN A 254 -5.00 -1.43 4.80
CA ASN A 254 -4.64 -0.06 4.45
C ASN A 254 -3.38 -0.09 3.55
N LEU A 255 -3.53 0.26 2.26
CA LEU A 255 -2.55 -0.03 1.21
C LEU A 255 -1.73 1.21 0.81
N ASP A 256 -0.69 1.50 1.59
CA ASP A 256 0.08 2.74 1.54
C ASP A 256 1.07 2.84 0.37
N LEU A 257 1.10 3.97 -0.35
CA LEU A 257 2.18 4.30 -1.28
C LEU A 257 3.42 4.84 -0.55
N HIS A 258 4.19 3.94 0.05
CA HIS A 258 5.43 4.21 0.76
C HIS A 258 6.48 4.99 -0.05
N ALA A 259 6.68 4.71 -1.35
CA ALA A 259 7.45 5.59 -2.25
C ALA A 259 7.14 5.49 -3.74
N CYS A 260 7.55 6.54 -4.46
CA CYS A 260 7.33 6.74 -5.90
C CYS A 260 8.64 6.94 -6.68
N PRO A 261 8.63 6.74 -8.01
CA PRO A 261 9.71 7.16 -8.90
C PRO A 261 10.19 8.59 -8.62
N GLY A 262 11.51 8.77 -8.62
CA GLY A 262 12.14 10.07 -8.34
C GLY A 262 12.22 10.47 -6.86
N SER A 263 11.66 9.70 -5.92
CA SER A 263 11.63 9.98 -4.47
C SER A 263 10.84 11.23 -4.06
N GLN A 264 9.94 11.09 -3.09
CA GLN A 264 9.12 12.18 -2.54
C GLN A 264 9.64 12.78 -1.21
N ASN A 265 10.59 12.13 -0.53
CA ASN A 265 11.10 12.59 0.78
C ASN A 265 12.61 12.43 1.00
N SER A 266 13.38 11.90 0.03
CA SER A 266 14.83 11.69 0.10
C SER A 266 15.36 10.68 1.13
N TRP A 267 14.53 10.03 1.94
CA TRP A 267 14.95 9.12 3.01
C TRP A 267 15.11 7.65 2.57
N ASN A 268 15.81 6.86 3.38
CA ASN A 268 16.21 5.48 3.05
C ASN A 268 15.04 4.49 2.93
N HIS A 269 13.96 4.69 3.69
CA HIS A 269 12.72 3.90 3.57
C HIS A 269 11.97 4.09 2.24
N LEU A 270 12.48 4.93 1.34
CA LEU A 270 12.03 5.01 -0.06
C LEU A 270 12.81 4.09 -1.01
N GLY A 271 13.59 3.15 -0.48
CA GLY A 271 14.44 2.24 -1.24
C GLY A 271 15.71 2.88 -1.82
N LYS A 272 15.76 4.22 -1.93
CA LYS A 272 16.96 4.96 -2.32
C LYS A 272 17.07 6.32 -1.63
N LEU A 273 18.14 6.51 -0.85
CA LEU A 273 18.59 7.80 -0.32
C LEU A 273 19.03 8.69 -1.50
N GLY A 274 18.58 9.95 -1.56
CA GLY A 274 18.88 10.77 -2.74
C GLY A 274 18.26 12.15 -2.78
N LYS A 275 17.92 12.65 -3.98
CA LYS A 275 17.32 13.97 -4.21
C LYS A 275 15.85 13.84 -4.62
N ILE A 276 14.96 14.55 -3.94
CA ILE A 276 13.53 14.68 -4.30
C ILE A 276 13.40 15.17 -5.76
N SER A 277 12.92 14.26 -6.61
CA SER A 277 12.73 14.41 -8.06
C SER A 277 11.33 13.97 -8.52
N PHE A 278 10.42 13.70 -7.58
CA PHE A 278 8.98 13.59 -7.83
C PHE A 278 8.36 15.00 -7.89
N LEU A 279 7.58 15.30 -8.94
CA LEU A 279 7.01 16.64 -9.23
C LEU A 279 8.02 17.80 -9.24
N ARG A 280 9.33 17.52 -9.29
CA ARG A 280 10.42 18.49 -9.14
C ARG A 280 11.59 18.16 -10.05
N GLY A 281 12.20 19.19 -10.64
CA GLY A 281 13.29 19.04 -11.61
C GLY A 281 12.82 18.56 -12.99
N THR A 282 13.76 18.35 -13.91
CA THR A 282 13.48 18.03 -15.33
C THR A 282 12.68 16.74 -15.54
N MET A 283 12.90 15.73 -14.69
CA MET A 283 12.14 14.47 -14.72
C MET A 283 10.87 14.50 -13.83
N GLY A 284 10.55 15.63 -13.19
CA GLY A 284 9.52 15.74 -12.17
C GLY A 284 8.13 15.28 -12.62
N ILE A 285 7.71 15.70 -13.82
CA ILE A 285 6.43 15.32 -14.41
C ILE A 285 6.45 13.87 -14.92
N THR A 286 7.55 13.43 -15.54
CA THR A 286 7.72 12.04 -16.00
C THR A 286 7.62 11.03 -14.84
N ASN A 287 8.25 11.35 -13.71
CA ASN A 287 8.16 10.56 -12.48
C ASN A 287 6.74 10.56 -11.89
N ALA A 288 6.05 11.70 -11.90
CA ALA A 288 4.65 11.77 -11.47
C ALA A 288 3.71 10.97 -12.38
N GLN A 289 3.92 10.99 -13.71
CA GLN A 289 3.13 10.20 -14.66
C GLN A 289 3.40 8.70 -14.53
N ARG A 290 4.66 8.27 -14.32
CA ARG A 290 4.97 6.86 -13.95
C ARG A 290 4.16 6.46 -12.70
N THR A 291 4.17 7.30 -11.65
CA THR A 291 3.43 7.07 -10.40
C THR A 291 1.92 6.90 -10.66
N LEU A 292 1.30 7.84 -11.38
CA LEU A 292 -0.12 7.81 -11.72
C LEU A 292 -0.51 6.56 -12.55
N ASN A 293 0.36 6.10 -13.44
CA ASN A 293 0.14 4.87 -14.23
C ASN A 293 0.19 3.60 -13.35
N TYR A 294 1.07 3.56 -12.34
CA TYR A 294 1.10 2.46 -11.37
C TYR A 294 -0.16 2.49 -10.48
N ASP A 295 -0.55 3.67 -9.98
CA ASP A 295 -1.76 3.80 -9.16
C ASP A 295 -3.05 3.47 -9.94
N ARG A 296 -3.11 3.77 -11.24
CA ARG A 296 -4.18 3.31 -12.15
C ARG A 296 -4.29 1.78 -12.15
N THR A 297 -3.19 1.10 -12.44
CA THR A 297 -3.10 -0.37 -12.49
C THR A 297 -3.53 -1.01 -11.18
N VAL A 298 -3.14 -0.42 -10.05
CA VAL A 298 -3.50 -0.92 -8.71
C VAL A 298 -4.95 -0.63 -8.36
N THR A 299 -5.48 0.53 -8.74
CA THR A 299 -6.91 0.84 -8.58
C THR A 299 -7.76 -0.18 -9.32
N GLN A 300 -7.39 -0.53 -10.55
CA GLN A 300 -8.05 -1.56 -11.35
C GLN A 300 -7.95 -2.96 -10.71
N PHE A 301 -6.85 -3.26 -10.01
CA PHE A 301 -6.68 -4.52 -9.28
C PHE A 301 -7.54 -4.56 -8.00
N ILE A 302 -7.45 -3.54 -7.13
CA ILE A 302 -8.16 -3.54 -5.83
C ILE A 302 -9.66 -3.32 -5.95
N SER A 303 -10.14 -2.78 -7.09
CA SER A 303 -11.57 -2.65 -7.39
C SER A 303 -12.22 -3.96 -7.87
N GLN A 304 -11.44 -5.03 -8.09
CA GLN A 304 -11.97 -6.37 -8.35
C GLN A 304 -12.69 -6.91 -7.11
N SER A 305 -13.77 -7.66 -7.30
CA SER A 305 -14.63 -8.13 -6.19
C SER A 305 -13.87 -8.91 -5.12
N GLN A 306 -12.81 -9.63 -5.50
CA GLN A 306 -11.92 -10.39 -4.62
C GLN A 306 -11.08 -9.55 -3.64
N CYS A 307 -10.91 -8.25 -3.91
CA CYS A 307 -10.09 -7.33 -3.12
C CYS A 307 -10.91 -6.19 -2.49
N LYS A 308 -12.06 -5.88 -3.10
CA LYS A 308 -12.95 -4.74 -2.82
C LYS A 308 -13.40 -4.62 -1.35
N HIS A 309 -13.58 -5.74 -0.66
CA HIS A 309 -14.04 -5.76 0.74
C HIS A 309 -12.88 -5.70 1.75
N VAL A 310 -11.68 -6.11 1.32
CA VAL A 310 -10.47 -6.19 2.15
C VAL A 310 -9.71 -4.87 2.15
N ILE A 311 -9.47 -4.30 0.96
CA ILE A 311 -8.64 -3.10 0.78
C ILE A 311 -9.56 -1.87 0.76
N LEU A 312 -9.89 -1.37 1.95
CA LEU A 312 -10.80 -0.23 2.10
C LEU A 312 -10.12 1.13 2.21
N MET A 313 -8.79 1.19 2.32
CA MET A 313 -8.01 2.43 2.43
C MET A 313 -6.79 2.40 1.51
N PHE A 314 -6.55 3.48 0.77
CA PHE A 314 -5.47 3.63 -0.21
C PHE A 314 -4.76 4.98 -0.04
N PRO A 315 -3.75 5.07 0.83
CA PRO A 315 -2.88 6.24 0.93
C PRO A 315 -2.07 6.44 -0.34
N VAL A 316 -2.35 7.53 -1.06
CA VAL A 316 -1.83 7.75 -2.42
C VAL A 316 -0.40 8.27 -2.46
N LEU A 317 0.16 8.78 -1.35
CA LEU A 317 1.60 9.05 -1.23
C LEU A 317 2.00 9.28 0.25
N ASN A 318 2.81 8.37 0.78
CA ASN A 318 3.48 8.44 2.07
C ASN A 318 4.43 9.65 2.13
N GLU A 319 4.43 10.37 3.26
CA GLU A 319 5.55 11.25 3.68
C GLU A 319 6.13 12.25 2.65
N ALA A 320 5.37 12.67 1.64
CA ALA A 320 5.83 13.66 0.66
C ALA A 320 6.22 14.98 1.32
N GLN A 321 7.48 15.43 1.15
CA GLN A 321 7.97 16.69 1.72
C GLN A 321 7.37 17.88 0.96
N THR A 322 6.14 18.25 1.34
CA THR A 322 5.31 19.24 0.64
C THR A 322 5.92 20.64 0.68
N GLY A 323 6.75 20.94 1.69
CA GLY A 323 7.52 22.18 1.75
C GLY A 323 8.66 22.29 0.72
N ILE A 324 9.16 21.16 0.17
CA ILE A 324 10.22 21.14 -0.85
C ILE A 324 9.64 20.95 -2.27
N ILE A 325 8.55 20.18 -2.40
CA ILE A 325 7.87 19.94 -3.68
C ILE A 325 6.95 21.13 -4.06
N GLY A 326 6.33 21.76 -3.06
CA GLY A 326 5.38 22.87 -3.22
C GLY A 326 3.93 22.42 -3.06
N VAL A 327 3.17 23.15 -2.24
CA VAL A 327 1.76 22.85 -1.90
C VAL A 327 0.87 22.78 -3.15
N GLY A 328 1.07 23.68 -4.12
CA GLY A 328 0.27 23.72 -5.35
C GLY A 328 0.43 22.47 -6.21
N ALA A 329 1.68 22.08 -6.51
CA ALA A 329 1.97 20.87 -7.29
C ALA A 329 1.41 19.60 -6.61
N MET A 330 1.59 19.49 -5.30
CA MET A 330 1.02 18.39 -4.51
C MET A 330 -0.51 18.37 -4.54
N ARG A 331 -1.19 19.52 -4.45
CA ARG A 331 -2.66 19.60 -4.53
C ARG A 331 -3.18 19.18 -5.90
N SER A 332 -2.54 19.62 -6.98
CA SER A 332 -2.89 19.21 -8.35
C SER A 332 -2.67 17.73 -8.60
N GLY A 333 -1.54 17.17 -8.14
CA GLY A 333 -1.25 15.74 -8.26
C GLY A 333 -2.27 14.88 -7.50
N TYR A 334 -2.60 15.23 -6.25
CA TYR A 334 -3.66 14.54 -5.51
C TYR A 334 -5.03 14.66 -6.18
N TYR A 335 -5.38 15.79 -6.80
CA TYR A 335 -6.64 15.90 -7.55
C TYR A 335 -6.68 14.99 -8.78
N GLN A 336 -5.59 14.86 -9.53
CA GLN A 336 -5.51 13.94 -10.67
C GLN A 336 -5.66 12.47 -10.24
N VAL A 337 -5.02 12.07 -9.13
CA VAL A 337 -5.20 10.72 -8.56
C VAL A 337 -6.64 10.52 -8.08
N TYR A 338 -7.25 11.52 -7.42
CA TYR A 338 -8.66 11.47 -7.01
C TYR A 338 -9.60 11.24 -8.20
N GLN A 339 -9.48 12.03 -9.27
CA GLN A 339 -10.31 11.87 -10.49
C GLN A 339 -10.13 10.48 -11.09
N MET A 340 -8.89 9.97 -11.15
CA MET A 340 -8.60 8.62 -11.62
C MET A 340 -9.25 7.53 -10.75
N LEU A 341 -9.18 7.65 -9.41
CA LEU A 341 -9.81 6.70 -8.48
C LEU A 341 -11.33 6.63 -8.68
N GLN A 342 -11.99 7.79 -8.73
CA GLN A 342 -13.44 7.87 -8.92
C GLN A 342 -13.87 7.37 -10.31
N ASN A 343 -13.08 7.58 -11.35
CA ASN A 343 -13.35 7.09 -12.71
C ASN A 343 -13.23 5.56 -12.86
N ILE A 344 -12.46 4.89 -11.97
CA ILE A 344 -12.24 3.43 -12.03
C ILE A 344 -13.18 2.68 -11.07
N GLY A 345 -13.31 3.16 -9.82
CA GLY A 345 -14.16 2.51 -8.81
C GLY A 345 -15.62 2.94 -8.84
N GLY A 346 -15.90 4.18 -9.28
CA GLY A 346 -17.19 4.84 -9.15
C GLY A 346 -17.31 5.67 -7.85
N THR A 347 -18.49 6.24 -7.62
CA THR A 347 -18.79 7.14 -6.48
C THR A 347 -19.65 6.47 -5.40
N GLY A 348 -19.49 6.86 -4.14
CA GLY A 348 -20.30 6.45 -2.99
C GLY A 348 -19.78 5.20 -2.27
N THR A 349 -20.46 4.82 -1.18
CA THR A 349 -20.09 3.68 -0.35
C THR A 349 -19.98 2.39 -1.17
N GLY A 350 -18.87 1.67 -1.04
CA GLY A 350 -18.66 0.40 -1.74
C GLY A 350 -18.34 0.53 -3.23
N ASN A 351 -17.86 1.67 -3.71
CA ASN A 351 -17.43 1.86 -5.12
C ASN A 351 -15.93 2.24 -5.21
N GLY A 352 -15.09 1.49 -4.48
CA GLY A 352 -13.64 1.73 -4.36
C GLY A 352 -13.22 2.09 -2.92
N PRO A 353 -11.91 2.11 -2.63
CA PRO A 353 -11.38 2.42 -1.32
C PRO A 353 -11.53 3.91 -0.96
N PHE A 354 -11.27 4.23 0.30
CA PHE A 354 -10.99 5.60 0.73
C PHE A 354 -9.61 6.04 0.25
N MET A 355 -9.58 7.20 -0.42
CA MET A 355 -8.34 7.85 -0.82
C MET A 355 -7.77 8.60 0.37
N ALA A 356 -6.63 8.14 0.91
CA ALA A 356 -5.92 8.85 1.97
C ALA A 356 -4.77 9.69 1.40
N ILE A 357 -4.55 10.90 1.93
CA ILE A 357 -3.36 11.71 1.66
C ILE A 357 -2.55 11.90 2.94
N HIS A 358 -1.22 11.70 2.91
CA HIS A 358 -0.41 12.04 4.08
C HIS A 358 -0.34 13.57 4.25
N LYS A 359 -0.38 14.07 5.49
CA LYS A 359 -0.28 15.51 5.80
C LYS A 359 0.91 16.20 5.13
N GLY A 360 2.03 15.50 4.94
CA GLY A 360 3.18 15.97 4.15
C GLY A 360 4.08 16.96 4.87
N PHE A 361 4.21 16.80 6.19
CA PHE A 361 5.03 17.60 7.13
C PHE A 361 4.67 19.08 7.27
N ILE A 362 3.61 19.55 6.62
CA ILE A 362 2.90 20.77 7.04
C ILE A 362 1.95 20.45 8.20
N GLY A 363 1.57 21.47 8.98
CA GLY A 363 0.62 21.31 10.08
C GLY A 363 -0.73 20.82 9.59
N SER A 364 -1.44 20.00 10.38
CA SER A 364 -2.66 19.31 9.93
C SER A 364 -3.73 20.28 9.41
N ASN A 365 -3.95 21.40 10.12
CA ASN A 365 -4.89 22.45 9.73
C ASN A 365 -4.55 23.10 8.36
N SER A 366 -3.30 23.03 7.89
CA SER A 366 -2.89 23.50 6.55
C SER A 366 -3.38 22.58 5.42
N ARG A 367 -4.00 21.44 5.73
CA ARG A 367 -4.72 20.59 4.78
C ARG A 367 -6.24 20.81 4.79
N ASN A 368 -6.81 21.50 5.77
CA ASN A 368 -8.25 21.78 5.81
C ASN A 368 -8.69 22.51 4.53
N GLY A 369 -9.84 22.14 3.95
CA GLY A 369 -10.28 22.64 2.65
C GLY A 369 -9.58 22.01 1.42
N SER A 370 -8.61 21.09 1.60
CA SER A 370 -8.07 20.30 0.49
C SER A 370 -9.10 19.28 0.04
N LEU A 371 -9.57 19.41 -1.21
CA LEU A 371 -10.57 18.51 -1.82
C LEU A 371 -11.86 18.35 -0.98
N GLN A 372 -12.26 19.41 -0.25
CA GLN A 372 -13.49 19.43 0.54
C GLN A 372 -14.72 19.11 -0.34
N GLY A 373 -15.59 18.21 0.15
CA GLY A 373 -16.72 17.68 -0.61
C GLY A 373 -16.38 16.52 -1.56
N SER A 374 -15.13 16.04 -1.57
CA SER A 374 -14.77 14.81 -2.26
C SER A 374 -15.33 13.57 -1.57
N ASP A 375 -15.69 12.59 -2.37
CA ASP A 375 -16.18 11.28 -1.95
C ASP A 375 -15.02 10.43 -1.39
N ARG A 376 -15.30 9.69 -0.30
CA ARG A 376 -14.34 8.77 0.38
C ARG A 376 -12.92 9.33 0.57
N PHE A 377 -12.76 10.57 1.02
CA PHE A 377 -11.46 11.20 1.21
C PHE A 377 -11.00 11.18 2.68
N ALA A 378 -9.71 10.95 2.93
CA ALA A 378 -9.12 10.83 4.27
C ALA A 378 -7.73 11.49 4.39
N LEU A 379 -7.33 11.85 5.61
CA LEU A 379 -5.99 12.35 5.93
C LEU A 379 -5.19 11.31 6.74
N ASP A 380 -4.01 10.94 6.26
CA ASP A 380 -3.04 10.16 7.04
C ASP A 380 -2.09 11.11 7.80
N THR A 381 -1.92 10.89 9.09
CA THR A 381 -1.10 11.71 9.98
C THR A 381 -0.08 10.85 10.73
N HIS A 382 1.21 11.09 10.50
CA HIS A 382 2.28 10.39 11.24
C HIS A 382 2.72 11.18 12.48
N THR A 383 2.86 10.52 13.63
CA THR A 383 3.16 11.17 14.92
C THR A 383 4.33 10.47 15.62
N HIS A 384 5.42 11.21 15.83
CA HIS A 384 6.68 10.64 16.32
C HIS A 384 7.27 11.45 17.47
N PHE A 385 7.75 10.74 18.50
CA PHE A 385 8.40 11.33 19.68
C PHE A 385 9.92 11.12 19.68
N CYS A 386 10.43 10.26 18.80
CA CYS A 386 11.84 9.87 18.72
C CYS A 386 12.71 10.77 17.81
N PHE A 387 12.13 11.48 16.84
CA PHE A 387 12.88 12.28 15.83
C PHE A 387 13.09 13.75 16.22
N SER A 388 13.23 14.03 17.53
CA SER A 388 13.51 15.38 18.05
C SER A 388 14.66 15.34 19.07
N ASN A 389 14.64 16.19 20.10
CA ASN A 389 15.60 16.06 21.20
C ASN A 389 15.43 14.69 21.89
N GLN A 390 16.53 14.10 22.38
CA GLN A 390 16.49 12.79 23.01
C GLN A 390 15.53 12.79 24.22
N ASN A 391 14.49 11.97 24.10
CA ASN A 391 13.44 11.84 25.10
C ASN A 391 13.88 10.90 26.23
N THR A 392 14.16 11.46 27.41
CA THR A 392 14.62 10.72 28.61
C THR A 392 13.49 10.42 29.61
N ASP A 393 12.23 10.70 29.27
CA ASP A 393 11.11 10.47 30.18
C ASP A 393 10.79 8.99 30.36
N THR A 394 10.14 8.64 31.48
CA THR A 394 9.77 7.26 31.80
C THR A 394 8.72 6.70 30.82
N VAL A 395 8.66 5.37 30.71
CA VAL A 395 7.64 4.68 29.88
C VAL A 395 6.22 5.12 30.23
N ALA A 396 5.92 5.31 31.52
CA ALA A 396 4.61 5.77 32.00
C ALA A 396 4.28 7.24 31.66
N MET A 397 5.29 8.09 31.46
CA MET A 397 5.09 9.44 30.90
C MET A 397 4.94 9.39 29.38
N ASN A 398 5.75 8.56 28.71
CA ASN A 398 5.71 8.42 27.25
C ASN A 398 4.39 7.83 26.72
N SER A 399 3.78 6.88 27.44
CA SER A 399 2.45 6.34 27.07
C SER A 399 1.32 7.37 27.11
N LEU A 400 1.48 8.47 27.86
CA LEU A 400 0.52 9.57 27.93
C LEU A 400 0.73 10.65 26.86
N LYS A 401 1.93 10.74 26.25
CA LYS A 401 2.26 11.78 25.26
C LYS A 401 1.37 11.77 24.00
N PRO A 402 0.96 10.63 23.41
CA PRO A 402 -0.02 10.63 22.32
C PRO A 402 -1.32 11.36 22.70
N CYS A 403 -1.88 11.02 23.86
CA CYS A 403 -3.12 11.61 24.36
C CYS A 403 -2.97 13.09 24.74
N GLN A 404 -1.81 13.50 25.27
CA GLN A 404 -1.59 14.89 25.71
C GLN A 404 -1.18 15.83 24.57
N GLN A 405 -0.38 15.35 23.61
CA GLN A 405 0.25 16.20 22.58
C GLN A 405 -0.41 16.06 21.20
N SER A 406 -0.97 14.90 20.87
CA SER A 406 -1.58 14.65 19.54
C SER A 406 -3.10 14.74 19.53
N ALA A 407 -3.81 14.45 20.64
CA ALA A 407 -5.28 14.38 20.63
C ALA A 407 -5.97 15.70 20.29
N SER A 408 -5.46 16.85 20.74
CA SER A 408 -6.01 18.17 20.39
C SER A 408 -5.91 18.46 18.90
N SER A 409 -4.75 18.15 18.30
CA SER A 409 -4.50 18.25 16.86
C SER A 409 -5.34 17.26 16.06
N ALA A 410 -5.46 16.01 16.53
CA ALA A 410 -6.32 15.00 15.91
C ALA A 410 -7.79 15.45 15.90
N ASN A 411 -8.31 15.93 17.04
CA ASN A 411 -9.69 16.41 17.15
C ASN A 411 -9.95 17.63 16.24
N SER A 412 -9.05 18.61 16.18
CA SER A 412 -9.21 19.76 15.26
C SER A 412 -9.11 19.37 13.79
N THR A 413 -8.30 18.34 13.50
CA THR A 413 -8.14 17.79 12.15
C THR A 413 -9.39 17.03 11.72
N SER A 414 -9.92 16.11 12.53
CA SER A 414 -11.14 15.37 12.22
C SER A 414 -12.35 16.30 12.07
N ALA A 415 -12.46 17.33 12.91
CA ALA A 415 -13.51 18.35 12.78
C ALA A 415 -13.36 19.26 11.54
N GLY A 416 -12.13 19.49 11.06
CA GLY A 416 -11.83 20.40 9.93
C GLY A 416 -11.63 19.72 8.57
N PHE A 417 -11.45 18.41 8.54
CA PHE A 417 -11.16 17.62 7.34
C PHE A 417 -12.13 16.45 7.12
N GLY A 418 -12.68 15.86 8.19
CA GLY A 418 -13.47 14.62 8.13
C GLY A 418 -12.66 13.42 8.65
N LEU A 419 -12.55 12.34 7.87
CA LEU A 419 -11.84 11.14 8.31
C LEU A 419 -10.32 11.41 8.40
N SER A 420 -9.77 11.34 9.61
CA SER A 420 -8.33 11.45 9.89
C SER A 420 -7.83 10.18 10.58
N ILE A 421 -6.76 9.59 10.06
CA ILE A 421 -6.12 8.38 10.59
C ILE A 421 -4.69 8.66 11.05
N SER A 422 -4.14 7.76 11.90
CA SER A 422 -2.77 7.83 12.41
C SER A 422 -1.93 6.68 11.87
N GLY A 423 -1.48 6.76 10.60
CA GLY A 423 -0.89 5.65 9.86
C GLY A 423 0.47 5.16 10.37
N LYS A 424 1.31 6.02 10.95
CA LYS A 424 2.61 5.64 11.54
C LYS A 424 2.79 6.38 12.87
N PHE A 425 3.20 5.67 13.92
CA PHE A 425 3.59 6.25 15.21
C PHE A 425 4.82 5.53 15.78
N LEU A 426 5.72 6.29 16.43
CA LEU A 426 6.97 5.82 17.09
C LEU A 426 7.35 6.78 18.24
#